data_AF-A0A7W5DGD1-F1
#
_entry.id   AF-A0A7W5DGD1-F1
#
_cell.length_a   1.000
_cell.length_b   1.000
_cell.length_c   1.000
_cell.angle_alpha   90.00
_cell.angle_beta   90.00
_cell.angle_gamma   90.00
#
_symmetry.space_group_name_H-M   'P 1'
#
loop_
_entity.id
_entity.type
_entity.pdbx_description
1 polymer ?
#
loop_
_entity_poly.entity_id
_entity_poly.type
_entity_poly.pdbx_seq_one_letter_code
_entity_poly.pdbx_strand_id
1 'polypeptide(L)' 'MSHYSAAYEVVRRSELIAVLPWSEGREAVRMDGLVRLAPPIAAPARTIELFWHERHETSVLHQWLIGLLVAMFAREPI' A
#
# COMPACT_ATOMS: atom_id res chain seq x y z
N MET A 1 13.98 -0.18 8.43
CA MET A 1 12.58 -0.36 8.86
C MET A 1 11.74 0.74 8.24
N SER A 2 10.53 0.41 7.76
CA SER A 2 9.58 1.44 7.29
C SER A 2 8.91 2.10 8.49
N HIS A 3 8.56 3.39 8.42
CA HIS A 3 7.83 4.09 9.48
C HIS A 3 6.58 3.32 9.93
N TYR A 4 5.87 2.65 9.01
CA TYR A 4 4.68 1.86 9.34
C TYR A 4 4.99 0.58 10.13
N SER A 5 6.11 -0.09 9.88
CA SER A 5 6.47 -1.31 10.64
C SER A 5 6.64 -1.03 12.13
N ALA A 6 7.13 0.16 12.50
CA ALA A 6 7.22 0.56 13.90
C ALA A 6 5.83 0.79 14.51
N ALA A 7 4.89 1.38 13.76
CA ALA A 7 3.53 1.60 14.24
C ALA A 7 2.80 0.28 14.57
N TYR A 8 2.95 -0.76 13.74
CA TYR A 8 2.40 -2.09 14.03
C TYR A 8 2.95 -2.66 15.35
N GLU A 9 4.25 -2.54 15.60
CA GLU A 9 4.86 -3.02 16.84
C GLU A 9 4.43 -2.21 18.08
N VAL A 10 4.22 -0.90 17.95
CA VAL A 10 3.69 -0.08 19.05
C VAL A 10 2.28 -0.52 19.42
N VAL A 11 1.40 -0.68 18.42
CA VAL A 11 0.00 -1.14 18.64
C VAL A 11 0.00 -2.52 19.30
N ARG A 12 0.86 -3.43 18.83
CA ARG A 12 0.98 -4.80 19.37
C ARG A 12 1.34 -4.87 20.85
N ARG A 13 2.14 -3.92 21.33
CA ARG A 13 2.72 -3.94 22.69
C ARG A 13 2.04 -2.95 23.64
N SER A 14 0.86 -2.45 23.27
CA SER A 14 0.14 -1.45 24.04
C SER A 14 -1.37 -1.65 23.91
N GLU A 15 -2.14 -0.78 24.57
CA GLU A 15 -3.59 -0.70 24.43
C GLU A 15 -4.03 0.36 23.41
N LEU A 16 -3.11 0.77 22.52
CA LEU A 16 -3.39 1.76 21.50
C LEU A 16 -4.07 1.13 20.28
N ILE A 17 -4.78 1.95 19.52
CA ILE A 17 -5.29 1.63 18.18
C ILE A 17 -4.67 2.56 17.15
N ALA A 18 -4.59 2.12 15.89
CA ALA A 18 -4.08 2.94 14.80
C ALA A 18 -4.87 2.73 13.51
N VAL A 19 -4.96 3.80 12.71
CA VAL A 19 -5.44 3.75 11.33
C VAL A 19 -4.21 3.69 10.41
N LEU A 20 -3.98 2.51 9.82
CA LEU A 20 -2.81 2.24 8.98
C LEU A 20 -3.22 1.91 7.55
N PRO A 21 -2.36 2.20 6.54
CA PRO A 21 -2.62 1.77 5.18
C PRO A 21 -2.77 0.24 5.12
N TRP A 22 -3.77 -0.22 4.39
CA TRP A 22 -4.01 -1.65 4.17
C TRP A 22 -3.82 -2.00 2.71
N SER A 23 -3.15 -3.12 2.45
CA SER A 23 -3.04 -3.71 1.11
C SER A 23 -3.26 -5.21 1.19
N GLU A 24 -4.32 -5.66 0.54
CA GLU A 24 -4.64 -7.08 0.43
C GLU A 24 -3.47 -7.86 -0.17
N GLY A 25 -3.11 -8.98 0.48
CA GLY A 25 -1.96 -9.83 0.09
C GLY A 25 -0.59 -9.40 0.61
N ARG A 26 -0.44 -8.20 1.16
CA ARG A 26 0.87 -7.70 1.66
C ARG A 26 0.98 -7.59 3.18
N GLU A 27 -0.15 -7.59 3.88
CA GLU A 27 -0.20 -7.25 5.30
C GLU A 27 -0.32 -8.46 6.23
N ALA A 28 -0.40 -9.70 5.69
CA ALA A 28 -0.60 -10.90 6.50
C ALA A 28 0.46 -11.08 7.61
N VAL A 29 1.74 -10.86 7.29
CA VAL A 29 2.84 -10.97 8.27
C VAL A 29 2.78 -9.84 9.32
N ARG A 30 2.38 -8.63 8.92
CA ARG A 30 2.28 -7.48 9.83
C ARG A 30 1.11 -7.59 10.80
N MET A 31 0.09 -8.35 10.42
CA MET A 31 -1.13 -8.57 11.20
C MET A 31 -1.09 -9.76 12.15
N ASP A 32 0.00 -10.54 12.17
CA ASP A 32 0.17 -11.55 13.22
C ASP A 32 -0.14 -10.93 14.58
N GLY A 33 -0.85 -11.59 15.50
CA GLY A 33 -1.22 -11.04 16.81
C GLY A 33 -1.98 -9.70 16.86
N LEU A 34 -2.53 -9.18 15.75
CA LEU A 34 -3.35 -7.97 15.69
C LEU A 34 -4.71 -8.27 15.07
N VAL A 35 -5.72 -7.48 15.41
CA VAL A 35 -7.04 -7.57 14.78
C VAL A 35 -7.30 -6.33 13.93
N ARG A 36 -7.89 -6.53 12.75
CA ARG A 36 -8.34 -5.44 11.89
C ARG A 36 -9.82 -5.18 12.16
N LEU A 37 -10.17 -3.91 12.37
CA LEU A 37 -11.54 -3.46 12.52
C LEU A 37 -11.92 -2.52 11.36
N ALA A 38 -13.19 -2.52 10.98
CA ALA A 38 -13.71 -1.50 10.08
C ALA A 38 -13.67 -0.13 10.79
N PRO A 39 -13.19 0.94 10.13
CA PRO A 39 -13.20 2.26 10.73
C PRO A 39 -14.65 2.72 10.97
N PRO A 40 -14.93 3.49 12.04
CA PRO A 40 -16.27 3.98 12.35
C PRO A 40 -16.78 5.00 11.34
N ILE A 41 -15.90 5.51 10.48
CA ILE A 41 -16.19 6.46 9.41
C ILE A 41 -15.61 5.87 8.12
N ALA A 42 -16.39 5.93 7.04
CA ALA A 42 -15.93 5.47 5.72
C ALA A 42 -14.64 6.20 5.33
N ALA A 43 -13.56 5.45 5.15
CA ALA A 43 -12.32 5.98 4.63
C ALA A 43 -12.40 6.06 3.10
N PRO A 44 -11.95 7.16 2.48
CA PRO A 44 -11.89 7.24 1.03
C PRO A 44 -10.94 6.17 0.49
N ALA A 45 -11.29 5.61 -0.67
CA ALA A 45 -10.39 4.71 -1.37
C ALA A 45 -9.08 5.45 -1.70
N ARG A 46 -7.94 4.76 -1.50
CA ARG A 46 -6.64 5.31 -1.88
C ARG A 46 -6.28 4.82 -3.28
N THR A 47 -6.13 5.77 -4.20
CA THR A 47 -5.54 5.51 -5.52
C THR A 47 -4.02 5.59 -5.41
N ILE A 48 -3.33 4.58 -5.94
CA ILE A 48 -1.88 4.64 -6.14
C ILE A 48 -1.66 4.84 -7.63
N GLU A 49 -1.03 5.96 -7.96
CA GLU A 49 -0.77 6.37 -9.34
C GLU A 49 0.72 6.30 -9.63
N LEU A 50 1.04 6.00 -10.89
CA LEU A 50 2.41 5.93 -11.38
C LEU A 50 2.67 7.18 -12.19
N PHE A 51 3.68 7.94 -11.78
CA PHE A 51 4.07 9.19 -12.44
C PHE A 51 5.49 9.08 -12.95
N TRP A 52 5.72 9.68 -14.12
CA TRP A 52 7.04 9.86 -14.69
C TRP A 52 7.06 11.15 -15.51
N HIS A 53 8.27 11.61 -15.81
CA HIS A 53 8.46 12.79 -16.64
C HIS A 53 8.38 12.41 -18.11
N GLU A 54 7.71 13.25 -18.91
CA GLU A 54 7.59 13.13 -20.39
C GLU A 54 8.90 12.82 -21.12
N ARG A 55 10.05 13.29 -20.62
CA ARG A 55 11.38 12.98 -21.21
C ARG A 55 11.71 11.49 -21.26
N HIS A 56 11.00 10.66 -20.50
CA HIS A 56 11.17 9.21 -20.45
C HIS A 56 10.09 8.46 -21.23
N GLU A 57 9.15 9.17 -21.86
CA GLU A 57 8.01 8.57 -22.57
C GLU A 57 8.46 7.60 -23.67
N THR A 58 9.52 7.95 -24.41
CA THR A 58 10.04 7.16 -25.53
C THR A 58 11.14 6.17 -25.14
N SER A 59 11.51 6.11 -23.86
CA SER A 59 12.54 5.18 -23.40
C SER A 59 11.99 3.76 -23.33
N VAL A 60 12.54 2.85 -24.15
CA VAL A 60 12.12 1.44 -24.20
C VAL A 60 12.24 0.76 -22.84
N LEU A 61 13.32 1.01 -22.10
CA LEU A 61 13.52 0.42 -20.78
C LEU A 61 12.51 0.94 -19.76
N HIS A 62 12.16 2.23 -19.87
CA HIS A 62 11.14 2.83 -19.01
C HIS A 62 9.77 2.22 -19.31
N GLN A 63 9.37 2.18 -20.59
CA GLN A 63 8.11 1.57 -21.02
C GLN A 63 7.98 0.10 -20.58
N TRP A 64 9.07 -0.68 -20.70
CA TRP A 64 9.10 -2.06 -20.21
C TRP A 64 8.83 -2.14 -18.69
N LEU A 65 9.50 -1.30 -17.89
CA LEU A 65 9.31 -1.28 -16.44
C LEU A 65 7.88 -0.87 -16.05
N ILE A 66 7.34 0.16 -16.70
CA ILE A 66 5.95 0.59 -16.48
C ILE A 66 4.99 -0.55 -16.81
N GLY A 67 5.17 -1.21 -17.95
CA GLY A 67 4.36 -2.36 -18.35
C GLY A 67 4.41 -3.51 -17.33
N LEU A 68 5.60 -3.80 -16.79
CA LEU A 68 5.77 -4.81 -15.74
C LEU A 68 5.03 -4.40 -14.45
N LEU A 69 5.17 -3.15 -14.00
CA LEU A 69 4.51 -2.66 -12.79
C LEU A 69 2.98 -2.69 -12.93
N VAL A 70 2.46 -2.29 -14.10
CA VAL A 70 1.02 -2.36 -14.42
C VAL A 70 0.55 -3.81 -14.39
N ALA A 71 1.24 -4.73 -15.05
CA ALA A 71 0.87 -6.15 -15.06
C ALA A 71 0.84 -6.78 -13.65
N MET A 72 1.71 -6.32 -12.74
CA MET A 72 1.80 -6.84 -11.38
C MET A 72 0.81 -6.19 -10.39
N PHE A 73 0.48 -4.91 -10.57
CA PHE A 73 -0.17 -4.11 -9.53
C PHE A 73 -1.42 -3.36 -9.96
N ALA A 74 -1.73 -3.27 -11.26
CA ALA A 74 -2.96 -2.66 -11.69
C ALA A 74 -4.15 -3.43 -11.13
N ARG A 75 -5.11 -2.69 -10.58
CA ARG A 75 -6.39 -3.20 -10.12
C ARG A 75 -7.46 -2.49 -10.90
N GLU A 76 -8.56 -3.19 -11.19
CA GLU A 76 -9.73 -2.53 -11.78
C GLU A 76 -10.19 -1.41 -10.82
N PRO A 77 -10.51 -0.21 -11.35
CA PRO A 77 -11.07 0.85 -10.51
C PRO A 77 -12.39 0.38 -9.90
N ILE A 78 -12.56 0.63 -8.59
CA ILE A 78 -13.75 0.30 -7.79
C ILE A 78 -14.89 1.26 -8.14
#